data_AF-A0A3B8J5F4-F1
#
_entry.id   AF-A0A3B8J5F4-F1
#
_cell.length_a   1.000
_cell.length_b   1.000
_cell.length_c   1.000
_cell.angle_alpha   90.00
_cell.angle_beta   90.00
_cell.angle_gamma   90.00
#
_symmetry.space_group_name_H-M   'P 1'
#
loop_
_entity.id
_entity.type
_entity.pdbx_description
1 polymer ?
#
loop_
_entity_poly.entity_id
_entity_poly.type
_entity_poly.pdbx_seq_one_letter_code
_entity_poly.pdbx_strand_id
1 'polypeptide(L)'
;QDGLYVPPNALLALAFDTEWSDAHAEREEAVDYVMERALALLRAGGDVWIAEAGQSDFSAAVVRIIQAKAPGIDTKERVHVVQHSDWNEQVTTPEDLQFVQQQTDYHKIPDGNAVGNGTPGFRDPEFTGWQEYMPDEGLAEVWQLAIDLGNQYNGKDGRYNNEAVAAGGLDFSDFAEVCWILGIELEDTRGFFETFGR
;
A
#
# COMPACT_ATOMS: atom_id res chain seq x y z
N GLN A 1 12.33 1.59 7.01
CA GLN A 1 13.19 0.60 6.30
C GLN A 1 14.60 1.19 6.15
N ASP A 2 15.64 0.34 6.13
CA ASP A 2 17.05 0.78 6.03
C ASP A 2 17.50 1.18 4.60
N GLY A 3 16.59 1.11 3.62
CA GLY A 3 16.83 1.52 2.24
C GLY A 3 16.55 3.01 2.01
N LEU A 4 17.24 3.60 1.03
CA LEU A 4 16.93 4.98 0.61
C LEU A 4 15.52 5.04 0.00
N TYR A 5 14.80 6.10 0.34
CA TYR A 5 13.50 6.44 -0.23
C TYR A 5 13.54 6.44 -1.77
N VAL A 6 12.49 5.88 -2.37
CA VAL A 6 12.17 6.01 -3.80
C VAL A 6 11.18 7.16 -3.91
N PRO A 7 11.50 8.28 -4.59
CA PRO A 7 10.62 9.44 -4.68
C PRO A 7 9.44 9.17 -5.63
N PRO A 8 8.21 8.93 -5.13
CA PRO A 8 7.06 8.58 -5.94
C PRO A 8 6.17 9.80 -6.23
N ASN A 9 6.57 11.01 -5.83
CA ASN A 9 5.71 12.20 -5.85
C ASN A 9 5.08 12.47 -7.22
N ALA A 10 5.86 12.34 -8.30
CA ALA A 10 5.34 12.51 -9.66
C ALA A 10 4.30 11.44 -10.02
N LEU A 11 4.51 10.20 -9.57
CA LEU A 11 3.57 9.09 -9.77
C LEU A 11 2.29 9.29 -8.95
N LEU A 12 2.40 9.65 -7.67
CA LEU A 12 1.23 9.88 -6.82
C LEU A 12 0.41 11.08 -7.29
N ALA A 13 1.06 12.16 -7.74
CA ALA A 13 0.36 13.29 -8.35
C ALA A 13 -0.35 12.90 -9.65
N LEU A 14 0.25 12.04 -10.47
CA LEU A 14 -0.38 11.56 -11.71
C LEU A 14 -1.57 10.63 -11.42
N ALA A 15 -1.45 9.75 -10.44
CA ALA A 15 -2.46 8.74 -10.12
C ALA A 15 -3.63 9.29 -9.28
N PHE A 16 -3.36 10.22 -8.36
CA PHE A 16 -4.32 10.67 -7.35
C PHE A 16 -4.61 12.18 -7.39
N ASP A 17 -3.97 12.93 -8.29
CA ASP A 17 -4.06 14.39 -8.36
C ASP A 17 -3.68 15.05 -7.02
N THR A 18 -4.68 15.51 -6.25
CA THR A 18 -4.50 16.12 -4.92
C THR A 18 -4.88 15.20 -3.75
N GLU A 19 -5.34 13.98 -4.03
CA GLU A 19 -5.84 13.03 -3.02
C GLU A 19 -4.71 12.13 -2.47
N TRP A 20 -3.57 12.73 -2.13
CA TRP A 20 -2.42 12.05 -1.52
C TRP A 20 -1.63 13.03 -0.62
N SER A 21 -0.75 12.49 0.22
CA SER A 21 0.11 13.26 1.12
C SER A 21 1.51 12.65 1.21
N ASP A 22 2.55 13.47 1.35
CA ASP A 22 3.96 13.02 1.44
C ASP A 22 4.42 12.91 2.90
N ALA A 23 4.28 11.71 3.47
CA ALA A 23 4.74 11.44 4.84
C ALA A 23 6.27 11.34 4.97
N HIS A 24 7.02 11.28 3.86
CA HIS A 24 8.48 11.28 3.89
C HIS A 24 9.02 12.71 4.07
N ALA A 25 8.49 13.66 3.32
CA ALA A 25 8.88 15.07 3.43
C ALA A 25 8.19 15.78 4.60
N GLU A 26 6.88 15.58 4.77
CA GLU A 26 6.02 16.37 5.67
C GLU A 26 5.18 15.44 6.56
N ARG A 27 5.85 14.63 7.39
CA ARG A 27 5.19 13.59 8.20
C ARG A 27 4.04 14.09 9.06
N GLU A 28 4.23 15.20 9.76
CA GLU A 28 3.19 15.76 10.64
C GLU A 28 1.97 16.22 9.83
N GLU A 29 2.19 16.93 8.72
CA GLU A 29 1.11 17.39 7.84
C GLU A 29 0.35 16.22 7.20
N ALA A 30 1.06 15.19 6.75
CA ALA A 30 0.46 13.98 6.19
C ALA A 30 -0.40 13.23 7.22
N VAL A 31 0.10 13.11 8.46
CA VAL A 31 -0.65 12.47 9.55
C VAL A 31 -1.92 13.27 9.87
N ASP A 32 -1.84 14.59 9.98
CA ASP A 32 -3.00 15.44 10.23
C ASP A 32 -4.02 15.37 9.09
N TYR A 33 -3.55 15.43 7.83
CA TYR A 33 -4.40 15.31 6.64
C TYR A 33 -5.21 14.00 6.62
N VAL A 34 -4.55 12.86 6.82
CA VAL A 34 -5.21 11.55 6.82
C VAL A 34 -6.13 11.41 8.03
N MET A 35 -5.69 11.87 9.20
CA MET A 35 -6.47 11.81 10.44
C MET A 35 -7.76 12.63 10.33
N GLU A 36 -7.74 13.83 9.77
CA GLU A 36 -8.94 14.67 9.63
C GLU A 36 -10.02 13.99 8.79
N ARG A 37 -9.61 13.37 7.67
CA ARG A 37 -10.50 12.63 6.77
C ARG A 37 -11.06 11.39 7.43
N ALA A 38 -10.21 10.59 8.06
CA ALA A 38 -10.61 9.40 8.83
C ALA A 38 -11.60 9.77 9.94
N LEU A 39 -11.31 10.82 10.71
CA LEU A 39 -12.14 11.26 11.81
C LEU A 39 -13.51 11.79 11.35
N ALA A 40 -13.56 12.47 10.20
CA ALA A 40 -14.82 12.90 9.61
C ALA A 40 -15.72 11.71 9.25
N LEU A 41 -15.15 10.66 8.63
CA LEU A 41 -15.86 9.43 8.29
C LEU A 41 -16.36 8.68 9.55
N LEU A 42 -15.47 8.50 10.53
CA LEU A 42 -15.81 7.80 11.78
C LEU A 42 -16.93 8.53 12.55
N ARG A 43 -16.89 9.87 12.61
CA ARG A 43 -17.95 10.67 13.25
C ARG A 43 -19.29 10.60 12.52
N ALA A 44 -19.26 10.39 11.21
CA ALA A 44 -20.46 10.16 10.41
C ALA A 44 -21.02 8.73 10.57
N GLY A 45 -20.34 7.87 11.33
CA GLY A 45 -20.74 6.47 11.50
C GLY A 45 -20.30 5.57 10.36
N GLY A 46 -19.27 5.95 9.59
CA GLY A 46 -18.55 5.09 8.63
C GLY A 46 -17.30 4.43 9.22
N ASP A 47 -16.71 3.50 8.47
CA ASP A 47 -15.50 2.76 8.84
C ASP A 47 -14.31 3.23 8.02
N VAL A 48 -13.10 3.01 8.54
CA VAL A 48 -11.84 3.30 7.84
C VAL A 48 -11.12 2.00 7.55
N TRP A 49 -10.79 1.76 6.28
CA TRP A 49 -10.03 0.60 5.82
C TRP A 49 -8.67 1.06 5.31
N ILE A 50 -7.60 0.43 5.79
CA ILE A 50 -6.21 0.76 5.46
C ILE A 50 -5.57 -0.46 4.81
N ALA A 51 -5.13 -0.30 3.55
CA ALA A 51 -4.16 -1.20 2.92
C ALA A 51 -2.75 -0.77 3.37
N GLU A 52 -2.16 -1.52 4.28
CA GLU A 52 -0.86 -1.24 4.91
C GLU A 52 0.31 -1.75 4.05
N ALA A 53 0.59 -1.01 2.98
CA ALA A 53 1.66 -1.27 2.01
C ALA A 53 3.08 -1.01 2.58
N GLY A 54 3.44 -1.68 3.68
CA GLY A 54 4.74 -1.51 4.33
C GLY A 54 4.66 -1.42 5.85
N GLN A 55 5.27 -0.38 6.43
CA GLN A 55 5.44 -0.23 7.87
C GLN A 55 4.26 0.49 8.54
N SER A 56 3.69 -0.08 9.60
CA SER A 56 2.51 0.49 10.27
C SER A 56 2.80 1.72 11.15
N ASP A 57 4.02 2.26 11.17
CA ASP A 57 4.40 3.45 11.93
C ASP A 57 3.53 4.68 11.58
N PHE A 58 3.12 4.82 10.31
CA PHE A 58 2.22 5.91 9.90
C PHE A 58 0.80 5.69 10.41
N SER A 59 0.23 4.50 10.22
CA SER A 59 -1.09 4.13 10.71
C SER A 59 -1.20 4.23 12.23
N ALA A 60 -0.15 3.83 12.97
CA ALA A 60 -0.08 3.98 14.42
C ALA A 60 -0.19 5.45 14.84
N ALA A 61 0.52 6.36 14.16
CA ALA A 61 0.46 7.79 14.44
C ALA A 61 -0.95 8.37 14.21
N VAL A 62 -1.58 8.03 13.08
CA VAL A 62 -2.96 8.44 12.76
C VAL A 62 -3.95 7.95 13.83
N VAL A 63 -3.91 6.66 14.16
CA VAL A 63 -4.85 6.04 15.12
C VAL A 63 -4.71 6.63 16.52
N ARG A 64 -3.48 6.90 17.00
CA ARG A 64 -3.26 7.57 18.29
C ARG A 64 -3.95 8.93 18.36
N ILE A 65 -3.86 9.72 17.30
CA ILE A 65 -4.46 11.06 17.26
C ILE A 65 -5.99 10.95 17.19
N ILE A 66 -6.52 9.99 16.43
CA ILE A 66 -7.97 9.70 16.41
C ILE A 66 -8.47 9.38 17.82
N GLN A 67 -7.81 8.45 18.53
CA GLN A 67 -8.18 8.07 19.90
C GLN A 67 -8.09 9.26 20.88
N ALA A 68 -7.08 10.12 20.73
CA ALA A 68 -6.93 11.32 21.55
C ALA A 68 -8.01 12.38 21.27
N LYS A 69 -8.38 12.61 20.00
CA LYS A 69 -9.37 13.63 19.61
C LYS A 69 -10.82 13.16 19.72
N ALA A 70 -11.06 11.85 19.70
CA ALA A 70 -12.39 11.27 19.77
C ALA A 70 -12.38 9.95 20.58
N PRO A 71 -12.18 10.01 21.91
CA PRO A 71 -12.08 8.82 22.77
C PRO A 71 -13.38 7.99 22.83
N GLY A 72 -14.49 8.46 22.28
CA GLY A 72 -15.74 7.72 22.17
C GLY A 72 -15.87 6.85 20.91
N ILE A 73 -14.92 6.94 19.97
CA ILE A 73 -14.88 6.08 18.78
C ILE A 73 -14.09 4.83 19.12
N ASP A 74 -14.72 3.65 18.96
CA ASP A 74 -14.02 2.37 19.15
C ASP A 74 -13.20 2.05 17.89
N THR A 75 -11.91 2.41 17.91
CA THR A 75 -11.02 2.13 16.77
C THR A 75 -10.83 0.64 16.51
N LYS A 76 -11.06 -0.23 17.49
CA LYS A 76 -10.95 -1.69 17.30
C LYS A 76 -12.09 -2.29 16.49
N GLU A 77 -13.22 -1.60 16.39
CA GLU A 77 -14.36 -2.03 15.59
C GLU A 77 -14.42 -1.28 14.26
N ARG A 78 -13.87 -0.06 14.20
CA ARG A 78 -14.17 0.92 13.15
C ARG A 78 -12.97 1.29 12.26
N VAL A 79 -11.76 0.89 12.66
CA VAL A 79 -10.54 1.07 11.87
C VAL A 79 -9.99 -0.31 11.57
N HIS A 80 -9.99 -0.69 10.30
CA HIS A 80 -9.56 -1.99 9.82
C HIS A 80 -8.22 -1.82 9.10
N VAL A 81 -7.19 -2.53 9.54
CA VAL A 81 -5.85 -2.48 8.95
C VAL A 81 -5.54 -3.84 8.36
N VAL A 82 -5.22 -3.87 7.07
CA VAL A 82 -4.92 -5.10 6.34
C VAL A 82 -3.48 -5.03 5.89
N GLN A 83 -2.67 -5.98 6.32
CA GLN A 83 -1.24 -6.01 6.05
C GLN A 83 -0.82 -7.40 5.60
N HIS A 84 -0.08 -7.48 4.50
CA HIS A 84 0.58 -8.72 4.08
C HIS A 84 2.06 -8.72 4.48
N SER A 85 2.71 -9.88 4.31
CA SER A 85 4.15 -10.10 4.49
C SER A 85 4.66 -10.01 5.94
N ASP A 86 5.44 -11.01 6.36
CA ASP A 86 6.15 -10.99 7.66
C ASP A 86 7.24 -9.94 7.68
N TRP A 87 7.79 -9.60 6.52
CA TRP A 87 8.82 -8.57 6.43
C TRP A 87 8.27 -7.19 6.79
N ASN A 88 7.05 -6.85 6.35
CA ASN A 88 6.38 -5.59 6.67
C ASN A 88 6.18 -5.40 8.18
N GLU A 89 5.76 -6.46 8.88
CA GLU A 89 5.69 -6.46 10.34
C GLU A 89 7.08 -6.33 10.99
N GLN A 90 8.08 -7.06 10.50
CA GLN A 90 9.43 -7.06 11.07
C GLN A 90 10.16 -5.72 10.94
N VAL A 91 9.86 -4.95 9.89
CA VAL A 91 10.45 -3.64 9.68
C VAL A 91 9.65 -2.52 10.33
N THR A 92 8.43 -2.76 10.81
CA THR A 92 7.65 -1.79 11.60
C THR A 92 8.28 -1.61 12.99
N THR A 93 8.22 -0.40 13.57
CA THR A 93 8.64 -0.21 14.97
C THR A 93 7.84 -1.15 15.90
N PRO A 94 8.47 -1.99 16.75
CA PRO A 94 7.76 -3.01 17.52
C PRO A 94 6.60 -2.48 18.37
N GLU A 95 6.78 -1.31 18.98
CA GLU A 95 5.74 -0.65 19.78
C GLU A 95 4.57 -0.17 18.92
N ASP A 96 4.84 0.28 17.69
CA ASP A 96 3.81 0.73 16.74
C ASP A 96 3.03 -0.44 16.16
N LEU A 97 3.71 -1.54 15.81
CA LEU A 97 3.05 -2.77 15.38
C LEU A 97 2.14 -3.31 16.49
N GLN A 98 2.67 -3.44 17.72
CA GLN A 98 1.89 -3.90 18.86
C GLN A 98 0.68 -2.98 19.10
N PHE A 99 0.87 -1.66 19.00
CA PHE A 99 -0.20 -0.71 19.16
C PHE A 99 -1.31 -0.91 18.11
N VAL A 100 -0.96 -0.98 16.82
CA VAL A 100 -1.95 -1.13 15.74
C VAL A 100 -2.72 -2.45 15.90
N GLN A 101 -2.02 -3.56 16.13
CA GLN A 101 -2.64 -4.87 16.37
C GLN A 101 -3.61 -4.87 17.56
N GLN A 102 -3.31 -4.08 18.60
CA GLN A 102 -4.15 -4.02 19.80
C GLN A 102 -5.29 -3.01 19.71
N GLN A 103 -5.17 -1.97 18.89
CA GLN A 103 -6.05 -0.80 18.90
C GLN A 103 -6.89 -0.64 17.64
N THR A 104 -6.72 -1.52 16.67
CA THR A 104 -7.50 -1.58 15.42
C THR A 104 -8.04 -2.99 15.19
N ASP A 105 -8.96 -3.15 14.24
CA ASP A 105 -9.31 -4.44 13.67
C ASP A 105 -8.22 -4.85 12.67
N TYR A 106 -7.14 -5.43 13.19
CA TYR A 106 -5.95 -5.77 12.40
C TYR A 106 -6.07 -7.16 11.76
N HIS A 107 -5.88 -7.20 10.44
CA HIS A 107 -5.94 -8.40 9.61
C HIS A 107 -4.57 -8.66 8.98
N LYS A 108 -3.88 -9.68 9.50
CA LYS A 108 -2.72 -10.25 8.82
C LYS A 108 -3.20 -11.17 7.70
N ILE A 109 -2.79 -10.89 6.46
CA ILE A 109 -3.08 -11.75 5.31
C ILE A 109 -1.83 -12.48 4.81
N PRO A 110 -1.99 -13.60 4.08
CA PRO A 110 -0.89 -14.25 3.39
C PRO A 110 -0.09 -13.32 2.46
N ASP A 111 1.13 -13.72 2.15
CA ASP A 111 2.07 -12.90 1.38
C ASP A 111 1.61 -12.71 -0.08
N GLY A 112 1.38 -11.46 -0.48
CA GLY A 112 1.05 -11.04 -1.84
C GLY A 112 2.15 -11.28 -2.87
N ASN A 113 3.33 -11.77 -2.47
CA ASN A 113 4.39 -12.19 -3.40
C ASN A 113 4.22 -13.63 -3.94
N ALA A 114 3.34 -14.42 -3.34
CA ALA A 114 3.18 -15.84 -3.67
C ALA A 114 1.74 -16.17 -4.05
N VAL A 115 1.58 -17.04 -5.05
CA VAL A 115 0.29 -17.62 -5.43
C VAL A 115 -0.06 -18.82 -4.55
N GLY A 116 -1.35 -19.15 -4.45
CA GLY A 116 -1.83 -20.39 -3.85
C GLY A 116 -1.74 -20.46 -2.31
N ASN A 117 -1.49 -19.33 -1.64
CA ASN A 117 -1.43 -19.22 -0.17
C ASN A 117 -2.70 -18.60 0.45
N GLY A 118 -3.69 -18.20 -0.37
CA GLY A 118 -4.92 -17.54 0.06
C GLY A 118 -5.02 -16.06 -0.30
N THR A 119 -3.99 -15.48 -0.90
CA THR A 119 -3.98 -14.15 -1.52
C THR A 119 -3.52 -14.25 -2.98
N PRO A 120 -3.81 -13.26 -3.83
CA PRO A 120 -3.18 -13.17 -5.15
C PRO A 120 -1.66 -12.96 -5.05
N GLY A 121 -0.92 -13.47 -6.03
CA GLY A 121 0.53 -13.26 -6.15
C GLY A 121 0.89 -12.22 -7.20
N PHE A 122 1.34 -11.03 -6.78
CA PHE A 122 1.65 -9.90 -7.69
C PHE A 122 3.15 -9.62 -7.86
N ARG A 123 3.99 -10.64 -7.62
CA ARG A 123 5.41 -10.60 -7.95
C ARG A 123 5.70 -11.57 -9.08
N ASP A 124 5.91 -11.02 -10.28
CA ASP A 124 6.15 -11.80 -11.50
C ASP A 124 7.39 -11.25 -12.24
N PRO A 125 8.55 -11.95 -12.18
CA PRO A 125 9.77 -11.54 -12.88
C PRO A 125 9.68 -11.68 -14.41
N GLU A 126 8.71 -12.41 -14.94
CA GLU A 126 8.58 -12.71 -16.38
C GLU A 126 7.48 -11.86 -17.06
N PHE A 127 6.60 -11.21 -16.29
CA PHE A 127 5.54 -10.38 -16.82
C PHE A 127 6.03 -9.02 -17.34
N THR A 128 6.32 -8.97 -18.65
CA THR A 128 6.90 -7.80 -19.32
C THR A 128 5.95 -7.12 -20.31
N GLY A 129 4.91 -7.82 -20.78
CA GLY A 129 4.01 -7.38 -21.85
C GLY A 129 2.76 -6.63 -21.38
N TRP A 130 2.84 -5.88 -20.28
CA TRP A 130 1.67 -5.24 -19.65
C TRP A 130 0.94 -4.26 -20.58
N GLN A 131 1.65 -3.62 -21.53
CA GLN A 131 1.05 -2.66 -22.47
C GLN A 131 0.01 -3.32 -23.39
N GLU A 132 0.12 -4.62 -23.64
CA GLU A 132 -0.85 -5.36 -24.47
C GLU A 132 -2.24 -5.42 -23.81
N TYR A 133 -2.30 -5.20 -22.50
CA TYR A 133 -3.51 -5.26 -21.70
C TYR A 133 -4.10 -3.88 -21.40
N MET A 134 -3.41 -2.78 -21.77
CA MET A 134 -3.71 -1.42 -21.33
C MET A 134 -4.02 -0.46 -22.49
N PRO A 135 -5.21 -0.56 -23.13
CA PRO A 135 -5.61 0.37 -24.19
C PRO A 135 -5.92 1.79 -23.69
N ASP A 136 -6.21 1.99 -22.40
CA ASP A 136 -6.45 3.34 -21.84
C ASP A 136 -5.13 4.11 -21.73
N GLU A 137 -5.04 5.24 -22.44
CA GLU A 137 -3.82 6.04 -22.50
C GLU A 137 -3.43 6.65 -21.14
N GLY A 138 -4.41 7.00 -20.31
CA GLY A 138 -4.15 7.59 -18.99
C GLY A 138 -3.61 6.56 -18.00
N LEU A 139 -4.23 5.37 -17.94
CA LEU A 139 -3.72 4.26 -17.13
C LEU A 139 -2.35 3.78 -17.63
N ALA A 140 -2.15 3.73 -18.95
CA ALA A 140 -0.86 3.39 -19.52
C ALA A 140 0.23 4.39 -19.12
N GLU A 141 -0.08 5.69 -19.04
CA GLU A 141 0.87 6.71 -18.57
C GLU A 141 1.26 6.50 -17.10
N VAL A 142 0.29 6.20 -16.23
CA VAL A 142 0.54 5.90 -14.81
C VAL A 142 1.44 4.67 -14.66
N TRP A 143 1.12 3.58 -15.34
CA TRP A 143 1.91 2.35 -15.28
C TRP A 143 3.32 2.52 -15.85
N GLN A 144 3.45 3.24 -16.96
CA GLN A 144 4.76 3.53 -17.53
C GLN A 144 5.63 4.33 -16.56
N LEU A 145 5.08 5.37 -15.92
CA LEU A 145 5.83 6.17 -14.94
C LEU A 145 6.21 5.34 -13.70
N ALA A 146 5.32 4.48 -13.21
CA ALA A 146 5.62 3.58 -12.09
C ALA A 146 6.80 2.64 -12.42
N ILE A 147 6.78 2.05 -13.60
CA ILE A 147 7.84 1.15 -14.08
C ILE A 147 9.15 1.90 -14.31
N ASP A 148 9.09 3.10 -14.87
CA ASP A 148 10.27 3.94 -15.08
C ASP A 148 10.94 4.31 -13.76
N LEU A 149 10.16 4.71 -12.74
CA LEU A 149 10.66 5.00 -11.40
C LEU A 149 11.25 3.74 -10.74
N GLY A 150 10.55 2.60 -10.85
CA GLY A 150 11.05 1.31 -10.37
C GLY A 150 12.43 0.99 -10.97
N ASN A 151 12.54 1.01 -12.30
CA ASN A 151 13.81 0.78 -13.01
C ASN A 151 14.88 1.85 -12.74
N GLN A 152 14.46 3.09 -12.48
CA GLN A 152 15.36 4.18 -12.16
C GLN A 152 16.04 3.97 -10.81
N TYR A 153 15.33 3.45 -9.79
CA TYR A 153 15.86 3.39 -8.42
C TYR A 153 16.21 1.99 -7.92
N ASN A 154 15.66 0.93 -8.53
CA ASN A 154 15.85 -0.45 -8.07
C ASN A 154 17.34 -0.83 -7.99
N GLY A 155 17.79 -1.29 -6.82
CA GLY A 155 19.17 -1.70 -6.58
C GLY A 155 20.23 -0.60 -6.71
N LYS A 156 19.86 0.69 -6.81
CA LYS A 156 20.80 1.81 -6.98
C LYS A 156 21.04 2.57 -5.68
N ASP A 157 22.26 3.10 -5.54
CA ASP A 157 22.70 3.89 -4.37
C ASP A 157 22.51 3.18 -3.02
N GLY A 158 22.58 1.85 -3.00
CA GLY A 158 22.35 1.06 -1.78
C GLY A 158 20.88 0.78 -1.46
N ARG A 159 19.95 1.12 -2.35
CA ARG A 159 18.55 0.68 -2.25
C ARG A 159 18.43 -0.84 -2.38
N TYR A 160 17.35 -1.37 -1.80
CA TYR A 160 16.96 -2.76 -1.99
C TYR A 160 16.85 -3.09 -3.48
N ASN A 161 17.32 -4.29 -3.85
CA ASN A 161 17.21 -4.80 -5.21
C ASN A 161 16.05 -5.80 -5.27
N ASN A 162 14.90 -5.34 -5.75
CA ASN A 162 13.80 -6.21 -6.11
C ASN A 162 14.17 -7.01 -7.36
N GLU A 163 14.29 -8.33 -7.21
CA GLU A 163 14.73 -9.22 -8.28
C GLU A 163 13.73 -9.32 -9.43
N ALA A 164 12.42 -9.17 -9.18
CA ALA A 164 11.41 -9.20 -10.24
C ALA A 164 11.51 -7.96 -11.13
N VAL A 165 11.62 -6.79 -10.51
CA VAL A 165 11.88 -5.53 -11.22
C VAL A 165 13.22 -5.58 -11.96
N ALA A 166 14.26 -6.14 -11.34
CA ALA A 166 15.58 -6.29 -11.98
C ALA A 166 15.56 -7.22 -13.21
N ALA A 167 14.64 -8.18 -13.26
CA ALA A 167 14.42 -9.06 -14.41
C ALA A 167 13.57 -8.40 -15.51
N GLY A 168 13.05 -7.19 -15.29
CA GLY A 168 12.13 -6.48 -16.18
C GLY A 168 10.66 -6.77 -15.93
N GLY A 169 10.35 -7.63 -14.96
CA GLY A 169 8.98 -7.94 -14.52
C GLY A 169 8.42 -6.91 -13.55
N LEU A 170 7.35 -7.31 -12.83
CA LEU A 170 6.60 -6.45 -11.93
C LEU A 170 6.55 -7.02 -10.51
N ASP A 171 6.49 -6.11 -9.54
CA ASP A 171 6.16 -6.42 -8.15
C ASP A 171 5.30 -5.29 -7.59
N PHE A 172 4.05 -5.61 -7.30
CA PHE A 172 3.07 -4.73 -6.65
C PHE A 172 2.27 -5.52 -5.61
N SER A 173 2.96 -6.43 -4.91
CA SER A 173 2.41 -7.36 -3.90
C SER A 173 1.53 -6.70 -2.84
N ASP A 174 1.78 -5.43 -2.48
CA ASP A 174 0.94 -4.64 -1.57
C ASP A 174 -0.53 -4.55 -2.04
N PHE A 175 -0.81 -4.66 -3.35
CA PHE A 175 -2.18 -4.65 -3.88
C PHE A 175 -3.03 -5.84 -3.40
N ALA A 176 -2.42 -6.90 -2.85
CA ALA A 176 -3.14 -8.00 -2.22
C ALA A 176 -4.05 -7.52 -1.06
N GLU A 177 -3.64 -6.47 -0.35
CA GLU A 177 -4.43 -5.87 0.74
C GLU A 177 -5.70 -5.22 0.22
N VAL A 178 -5.60 -4.49 -0.91
CA VAL A 178 -6.76 -3.90 -1.59
C VAL A 178 -7.69 -5.00 -2.09
N CYS A 179 -7.15 -6.08 -2.65
CA CYS A 179 -7.96 -7.22 -3.09
C CYS A 179 -8.75 -7.81 -1.93
N TRP A 180 -8.10 -7.98 -0.77
CA TRP A 180 -8.76 -8.49 0.43
C TRP A 180 -9.85 -7.55 0.95
N ILE A 181 -9.58 -6.24 1.03
CA ILE A 181 -10.54 -5.23 1.50
C ILE A 181 -11.80 -5.19 0.62
N LEU A 182 -11.61 -5.26 -0.71
CA LEU A 182 -12.69 -5.11 -1.67
C LEU A 182 -13.34 -6.45 -2.09
N GLY A 183 -12.83 -7.58 -1.60
CA GLY A 183 -13.29 -8.91 -2.00
C GLY A 183 -13.03 -9.22 -3.48
N ILE A 184 -11.93 -8.70 -4.03
CA ILE A 184 -11.51 -8.93 -5.41
C ILE A 184 -10.77 -10.27 -5.48
N GLU A 185 -11.29 -11.20 -6.27
CA GLU A 185 -10.68 -12.50 -6.48
C GLU A 185 -9.81 -12.48 -7.74
N LEU A 186 -8.48 -12.49 -7.54
CA LEU A 186 -7.46 -12.63 -8.58
C LEU A 186 -6.51 -13.75 -8.21
N GLU A 187 -5.86 -14.34 -9.21
CA GLU A 187 -4.79 -15.33 -8.98
C GLU A 187 -3.43 -14.64 -8.91
N ASP A 188 -3.10 -13.80 -9.90
CA ASP A 188 -1.76 -13.26 -10.08
C ASP A 188 -1.72 -11.92 -10.85
N THR A 189 -0.51 -11.46 -11.15
CA THR A 189 -0.22 -10.29 -12.00
C THR A 189 -0.98 -10.31 -13.31
N ARG A 190 -0.98 -11.44 -14.04
CA ARG A 190 -1.69 -11.53 -15.32
C ARG A 190 -3.20 -11.36 -15.12
N GLY A 191 -3.77 -12.02 -14.12
CA GLY A 191 -5.17 -11.89 -13.76
C GLY A 191 -5.58 -10.44 -13.49
N PHE A 192 -4.72 -9.67 -12.82
CA PHE A 192 -4.92 -8.22 -12.63
C PHE A 192 -5.04 -7.50 -13.98
N PHE A 193 -4.04 -7.62 -14.86
CA PHE A 193 -4.02 -6.90 -16.13
C PHE A 193 -5.14 -7.35 -17.08
N GLU A 194 -5.47 -8.64 -17.11
CA GLU A 194 -6.59 -9.16 -17.90
C GLU A 194 -7.96 -8.60 -17.45
N THR A 195 -8.09 -8.27 -16.16
CA THR A 195 -9.33 -7.80 -15.53
C THR A 195 -9.44 -6.28 -15.56
N PHE A 196 -8.39 -5.57 -15.14
CA PHE A 196 -8.39 -4.13 -14.87
C PHE A 196 -7.61 -3.29 -15.88
N GLY A 197 -6.87 -3.91 -16.80
CA GLY A 197 -6.16 -3.16 -17.83
C GLY A 197 -7.07 -2.57 -18.91
N ARG A 198 -8.33 -3.02 -19.02
CA ARG A 198 -9.22 -2.74 -20.16
C ARG A 198 -9.98 -1.42 -20.08
#